data_AF-A0A955S7N4-F1
#
_entry.id   AF-A0A955S7N4-F1
#
_cell.length_a   1.000
_cell.length_b   1.000
_cell.length_c   1.000
_cell.angle_alpha   90.00
_cell.angle_beta   90.00
_cell.angle_gamma   90.00
#
_symmetry.space_group_name_H-M   'P 1'
#
loop_
_entity.id
_entity.type
_entity.pdbx_description
1 polymer ?
#
loop_
_entity_poly.entity_id
_entity_poly.type
_entity_poly.pdbx_seq_one_letter_code
_entity_poly.pdbx_strand_id
1 'polypeptide(L)' 'MNLSVKIGNVKFLNPVTVASGTFGHAEKYYNLEEVKKIGAIVPKTVTLNAQEGN' A
#
# COMPACT_ATOMS: atom_id res chain seq x y z
N MET A 1 -13.55 -18.18 3.67
CA MET A 1 -12.23 -18.42 4.27
C MET A 1 -11.78 -17.13 4.96
N ASN A 2 -11.22 -17.18 6.17
CA ASN A 2 -10.71 -15.98 6.84
C ASN A 2 -9.22 -15.81 6.54
N LEU A 3 -8.84 -14.69 5.89
CA LEU A 3 -7.45 -14.37 5.53
C LEU A 3 -6.80 -13.35 6.47
N SER A 4 -7.50 -12.87 7.50
CA SER A 4 -6.99 -11.79 8.35
C SER A 4 -5.71 -12.20 9.09
N VAL A 5 -4.74 -11.29 9.18
CA VAL A 5 -3.46 -11.50 9.88
C VAL A 5 -3.19 -10.39 10.90
N LYS A 6 -2.38 -10.67 11.91
CA LYS A 6 -1.92 -9.69 12.90
C LYS A 6 -0.39 -9.57 12.84
N ILE A 7 0.12 -8.37 12.65
CA ILE A 7 1.56 -8.06 12.67
C ILE A 7 1.77 -6.96 13.70
N GLY A 8 2.58 -7.24 14.73
CA GLY A 8 2.70 -6.37 15.90
C GLY A 8 1.34 -6.10 16.54
N ASN A 9 0.97 -4.82 16.66
CA ASN A 9 -0.29 -4.38 17.26
C ASN A 9 -1.40 -4.09 16.23
N VAL A 10 -1.18 -4.35 14.94
CA VAL A 10 -2.12 -4.04 13.86
C VAL A 10 -2.73 -5.31 13.27
N LYS A 11 -4.03 -5.28 13.00
CA LYS A 11 -4.76 -6.35 12.31
C LYS A 11 -5.05 -5.91 10.87
N PHE A 12 -4.73 -6.79 9.92
CA PHE A 12 -4.92 -6.57 8.49
C PHE A 12 -6.00 -7.52 7.95
N LEU A 13 -6.74 -7.08 6.94
CA LEU A 13 -7.82 -7.86 6.32
C LEU A 13 -7.30 -9.14 5.65
N ASN A 14 -6.09 -9.09 5.11
CA ASN A 14 -5.37 -10.19 4.46
C ASN A 14 -3.86 -9.87 4.42
N PRO A 15 -2.98 -10.84 4.09
CA PRO A 15 -1.53 -10.62 4.05
C PRO A 15 -1.04 -9.98 2.74
N VAL A 16 -1.92 -9.69 1.77
CA VAL A 16 -1.53 -9.12 0.48
C VAL A 16 -1.30 -7.62 0.64
N THR A 17 -0.11 -7.17 0.28
CA THR A 17 0.31 -5.77 0.33
C THR A 17 1.15 -5.44 -0.90
N VAL A 18 1.33 -4.16 -1.16
CA VAL A 18 2.21 -3.63 -2.21
C VAL A 18 3.54 -3.17 -1.59
N ALA A 19 4.61 -3.21 -2.38
CA ALA A 19 5.92 -2.73 -1.95
C ALA A 19 6.01 -1.19 -2.04
N SER A 20 6.88 -0.59 -1.23
CA SER A 20 7.08 0.86 -1.24
C SER A 20 7.48 1.35 -2.63
N GLY A 21 6.82 2.40 -3.11
CA GLY A 21 7.14 3.04 -4.38
C GLY A 21 6.76 2.24 -5.63
N THR A 22 6.19 1.04 -5.49
CA THR A 22 5.63 0.29 -6.63
C THR A 22 4.16 0.61 -6.86
N PHE A 23 3.53 1.28 -5.89
CA PHE A 23 2.13 1.71 -5.94
C PHE A 23 2.08 3.24 -6.12
N GLY A 24 2.16 3.67 -7.39
CA GLY A 24 2.15 5.08 -7.77
C GLY A 24 0.76 5.72 -7.60
N HIS A 25 0.71 7.04 -7.45
CA HIS A 25 -0.52 7.84 -7.30
C HIS A 25 -1.39 7.95 -8.56
N ALA A 26 -1.11 7.16 -9.59
CA ALA A 26 -1.87 7.23 -10.83
C ALA A 26 -3.12 6.33 -10.74
N GLU A 27 -4.30 6.94 -10.65
CA GLU A 27 -5.62 6.32 -10.86
C GLU A 27 -5.71 5.48 -12.15
N LYS A 28 -4.75 5.66 -13.06
CA LYS A 28 -4.61 4.91 -14.31
C LYS A 28 -4.43 3.40 -14.11
N TYR A 29 -3.87 2.96 -12.98
CA TYR A 29 -3.50 1.54 -12.79
C TYR A 29 -4.45 0.76 -11.88
N TYR A 30 -5.19 1.43 -11.00
CA TYR A 30 -6.04 0.78 -10.01
C TYR A 30 -7.28 1.63 -9.75
N ASN A 31 -8.43 0.96 -9.63
CA ASN A 31 -9.64 1.63 -9.13
C ASN A 31 -9.70 1.58 -7.60
N LEU A 32 -10.47 2.49 -6.98
CA LEU A 32 -10.60 2.57 -5.52
C LEU A 32 -11.16 1.28 -4.89
N GLU A 33 -11.97 0.52 -5.61
CA GLU A 33 -12.55 -0.74 -5.10
C GLU A 33 -11.52 -1.87 -5.04
N GLU A 34 -10.52 -1.89 -5.92
CA GLU A 34 -9.38 -2.81 -5.84
C GLU A 34 -8.49 -2.45 -4.66
N VAL A 35 -8.22 -1.16 -4.46
CA VAL A 35 -7.39 -0.66 -3.35
C VAL A 35 -7.97 -1.08 -2.00
N LYS A 36 -9.29 -0.98 -1.82
CA LYS A 36 -9.98 -1.38 -0.58
C LYS A 36 -9.85 -2.88 -0.25
N LYS A 37 -9.49 -3.73 -1.22
CA LYS A 37 -9.32 -5.18 -1.01
C LYS A 37 -7.92 -5.55 -0.54
N ILE A 38 -6.93 -4.67 -0.73
CA ILE A 38 -5.54 -4.93 -0.32
C ILE A 38 -5.43 -4.81 1.20
N GLY A 39 -4.64 -5.69 1.82
CA GLY A 39 -4.43 -5.70 3.26
C GLY A 39 -3.74 -4.44 3.79
N ALA A 40 -2.77 -3.90 3.04
CA ALA A 40 -2.06 -2.66 3.36
C ALA A 40 -1.49 -1.96 2.12
N ILE A 41 -1.20 -0.66 2.25
CA ILE A 41 -0.51 0.14 1.23
C ILE A 41 0.77 0.70 1.85
N VAL A 42 1.89 0.53 1.15
CA VAL A 42 3.17 1.13 1.53
C VAL A 42 3.48 2.24 0.51
N PRO A 43 3.35 3.52 0.89
CA PRO A 43 3.59 4.62 -0.04
C PRO A 43 5.06 4.70 -0.45
N LYS A 44 5.36 5.50 -1.47
CA LYS A 44 6.74 5.87 -1.82
C LYS A 44 7.40 6.57 -0.63
N THR A 45 8.72 6.39 -0.50
CA THR A 45 9.57 7.10 0.46
C THR A 45 9.25 8.58 0.49
N VAL A 46 9.01 9.12 1.70
CA VAL A 46 8.85 10.54 1.96
C VAL A 46 10.16 11.07 2.53
N THR A 47 10.69 12.13 1.92
CA THR A 47 11.90 12.84 2.36
C THR A 47 11.54 14.19 2.97
N LEU A 48 12.43 14.75 3.80
CA LEU A 48 12.20 16.05 4.45
C LEU A 48 12.01 17.18 3.43
N ASN A 49 12.86 17.19 2.41
CA ASN A 49 12.79 18.13 1.29
C ASN A 49 12.32 17.40 0.04
N ALA A 50 11.64 18.12 -0.85
CA ALA A 50 11.22 17.58 -2.14
C ALA A 50 12.43 17.11 -2.97
N GLN A 51 12.24 16.02 -3.72
CA GLN A 51 13.24 15.47 -4.64
C GLN A 51 12.58 15.21 -5.99
N GLU A 52 13.21 15.64 -7.09
CA GLU A 52 12.73 15.38 -8.45
C GLU A 52 12.99 13.93 -8.90
N GLY A 53 13.95 13.25 -8.27
CA GLY A 53 14.43 11.93 -8.71
C GLY A 53 15.77 12.04 -9.43
N ASN A 54 16.18 10.95 -10.10
CA ASN A 54 17.39 10.90 -10.92
C ASN A 54 17.07 11.14 -12.39
#